data_AF-A0A1J3E3E6-F1
#
_entry.id   AF-A0A1J3E3E6-F1
#
_cell.length_a   1.000
_cell.length_b   1.000
_cell.length_c   1.000
_cell.angle_alpha   90.00
_cell.angle_beta   90.00
_cell.angle_gamma   90.00
#
_symmetry.space_group_name_H-M   'P 1'
#
loop_
_entity.id
_entity.type
_entity.pdbx_description
1 polymer ?
#
loop_
_entity_poly.entity_id
_entity_poly.type
_entity_poly.pdbx_seq_one_letter_code
_entity_poly.pdbx_strand_id
1 'polypeptide(L)'
;VPEWQEAYIRYDYLKTLLKEIIKLKHKTNPPPPPQHQTASGEGLSRKMTLYRAFSGLVQTPGKKRQSSGQIRSSSETDIEEGKAPILVNKASHGLETTFLMTAEEGGEYELVFFRRLDDEFNRIEKFYKEKVEEVVKDA
;
A
#
# COMPACT_ATOMS: atom_id res chain seq x y z
N VAL A 1 -1.15 3.51 31.58
CA VAL A 1 -0.31 4.69 31.85
C VAL A 1 -0.64 5.75 30.79
N PRO A 2 -1.19 6.91 31.17
CA PRO A 2 -1.66 7.94 30.23
C PRO A 2 -0.56 8.49 29.30
N GLU A 3 0.68 8.50 29.77
CA GLU A 3 1.85 9.04 29.06
C GLU A 3 2.19 8.31 27.77
N TRP A 4 1.70 7.08 27.58
CA TRP A 4 2.00 6.26 26.39
C TRP A 4 0.96 6.41 25.27
N GLN A 5 -0.10 7.18 25.48
CA GLN A 5 -1.12 7.41 24.45
C GLN A 5 -0.50 8.00 23.17
N GLU A 6 0.52 8.83 23.31
CA GLU A 6 1.22 9.45 22.18
C GLU A 6 2.11 8.47 21.40
N ALA A 7 2.48 7.34 22.00
CA ALA A 7 3.28 6.27 21.38
C ALA A 7 2.47 5.39 20.41
N TYR A 8 1.14 5.55 20.37
CA TYR A 8 0.28 4.75 19.50
C TYR A 8 -0.02 5.44 18.17
N ILE A 9 0.01 4.64 17.11
CA ILE A 9 -0.46 5.04 15.77
C ILE A 9 -1.95 5.36 15.86
N ARG A 10 -2.36 6.49 15.29
CA ARG A 10 -3.77 6.86 15.17
C ARG A 10 -4.46 6.05 14.08
N TYR A 11 -4.70 4.77 14.35
CA TYR A 11 -5.31 3.84 13.40
C TYR A 11 -6.69 4.29 12.92
N ASP A 12 -7.50 4.88 13.79
CA ASP A 12 -8.83 5.37 13.39
C ASP A 12 -8.72 6.48 12.34
N TYR A 13 -7.77 7.40 12.50
CA TYR A 13 -7.50 8.44 11.53
C TYR A 13 -7.03 7.86 10.18
N LEU A 14 -6.03 6.98 10.19
CA LEU A 14 -5.54 6.31 8.97
C LEU A 14 -6.66 5.51 8.28
N LYS A 15 -7.50 4.84 9.07
CA LYS A 15 -8.66 4.08 8.58
C LYS A 15 -9.70 4.99 7.94
N THR A 16 -9.92 6.20 8.47
CA THR A 16 -10.83 7.17 7.83
C THR A 16 -10.28 7.63 6.48
N LEU A 17 -8.99 7.94 6.38
CA LEU A 17 -8.34 8.28 5.11
C LEU A 17 -8.48 7.15 4.09
N LEU A 18 -8.17 5.91 4.48
CA LEU A 18 -8.28 4.76 3.58
C LEU A 18 -9.72 4.57 3.06
N LYS A 19 -10.73 4.73 3.93
CA LYS A 19 -12.13 4.66 3.53
C LYS A 19 -12.51 5.76 2.53
N GLU A 20 -11.98 6.97 2.72
CA GLU A 20 -12.22 8.08 1.81
C GLU A 20 -11.63 7.82 0.43
N ILE A 21 -10.40 7.30 0.36
CA ILE A 21 -9.74 6.88 -0.89
C ILE A 21 -10.62 5.86 -1.62
N ILE A 22 -11.05 4.80 -0.93
CA ILE A 22 -11.92 3.77 -1.52
C ILE A 22 -13.22 4.39 -2.08
N LYS A 23 -13.86 5.30 -1.34
CA LYS A 23 -15.08 5.97 -1.80
C LYS A 23 -14.84 6.83 -3.05
N LEU A 24 -13.75 7.60 -3.08
CA LEU A 24 -13.40 8.45 -4.22
C LEU A 24 -13.18 7.60 -5.47
N LYS A 25 -12.47 6.48 -5.34
CA LYS A 25 -12.25 5.53 -6.44
C LYS A 25 -13.56 4.96 -7.02
N HIS A 26 -14.50 4.59 -6.15
CA HIS A 26 -15.80 4.08 -6.59
C HIS A 26 -16.62 5.15 -7.34
N LYS A 27 -16.39 6.43 -7.05
CA LYS A 27 -17.09 7.56 -7.70
C LYS A 27 -16.45 7.93 -9.04
N THR A 28 -15.12 7.88 -9.15
CA THR A 28 -14.40 8.21 -10.40
C THR A 28 -14.46 7.09 -11.43
N ASN A 29 -14.59 5.83 -10.98
CA ASN A 29 -14.72 4.66 -11.84
C ASN A 29 -16.07 3.97 -11.62
N PRO A 30 -17.18 4.50 -12.21
CA PRO A 30 -18.47 3.85 -12.10
C PRO A 30 -18.42 2.44 -12.73
N PRO A 31 -19.09 1.44 -12.13
CA PRO A 31 -19.15 0.12 -12.72
C PRO A 31 -19.75 0.21 -14.13
N PRO A 32 -19.28 -0.60 -15.10
CA PRO A 32 -19.87 -0.63 -16.43
C PRO A 32 -21.36 -0.92 -16.29
N PRO A 33 -22.23 -0.25 -17.06
CA PRO A 33 -23.66 -0.50 -17.02
C PRO A 33 -23.92 -1.99 -17.27
N PRO A 34 -24.92 -2.60 -16.61
CA PRO A 34 -25.28 -3.98 -16.85
C PRO A 34 -25.49 -4.18 -18.35
N GLN A 35 -24.68 -5.05 -18.95
CA GLN A 35 -24.78 -5.40 -20.36
C GLN A 35 -26.15 -6.05 -20.58
N HIS A 36 -27.11 -5.27 -21.07
CA HIS A 36 -28.28 -5.84 -21.71
C HIS A 36 -27.79 -6.64 -22.91
N GLN A 37 -28.09 -7.93 -22.86
CA GLN A 37 -27.68 -8.94 -23.84
C GLN A 37 -28.20 -8.53 -25.22
N THR A 38 -27.30 -8.14 -26.11
CA THR A 38 -27.55 -8.24 -27.55
C THR A 38 -26.54 -9.22 -28.11
N ALA A 39 -27.01 -10.43 -28.36
CA ALA A 39 -26.26 -11.48 -29.01
C ALA A 39 -26.00 -11.09 -30.48
N SER A 40 -24.73 -10.90 -30.85
CA SER A 40 -24.18 -11.42 -32.12
C SER A 40 -22.69 -11.05 -32.24
N GLY A 41 -21.88 -12.02 -32.68
CA GLY A 41 -20.63 -11.72 -33.39
C GLY A 41 -19.36 -11.72 -32.54
N GLU A 42 -18.67 -12.86 -32.54
CA GLU A 42 -17.23 -12.99 -32.79
C GLU A 42 -16.38 -11.70 -32.67
N GLY A 43 -15.61 -11.59 -31.58
CA GLY A 43 -14.75 -10.43 -31.36
C GLY A 43 -13.95 -10.49 -30.05
N LEU A 44 -12.64 -10.55 -30.21
CA LEU A 44 -11.58 -10.68 -29.22
C LEU A 44 -11.61 -9.69 -28.01
N SER A 45 -11.25 -10.22 -26.84
CA SER A 45 -10.72 -9.55 -25.64
C SER A 45 -11.66 -8.72 -24.76
N ARG A 46 -12.35 -9.41 -23.84
CA ARG A 46 -12.79 -8.83 -22.57
C ARG A 46 -11.56 -8.52 -21.71
N LYS A 47 -10.89 -7.39 -21.96
CA LYS A 47 -9.82 -6.88 -21.08
C LYS A 47 -10.48 -6.43 -19.78
N MET A 48 -10.51 -7.34 -18.80
CA MET A 48 -10.83 -7.01 -17.42
C MET A 48 -9.75 -6.06 -16.89
N THR A 49 -10.00 -4.76 -16.94
CA THR A 49 -9.26 -3.78 -16.13
C THR A 49 -9.86 -3.83 -14.72
N LEU A 50 -9.70 -4.97 -14.04
CA LEU A 50 -10.03 -5.06 -12.63
C LEU A 50 -9.05 -4.19 -11.86
N TYR A 51 -9.59 -3.13 -11.24
CA TYR A 51 -9.05 -2.47 -10.04
C TYR A 51 -7.53 -2.38 -9.99
N ARG A 52 -6.93 -1.29 -10.48
CA ARG A 52 -5.53 -1.00 -10.19
C ARG A 52 -5.41 0.31 -9.41
N ALA A 53 -5.74 0.21 -8.12
CA ALA A 53 -4.92 0.88 -7.10
C ALA A 53 -4.81 -0.09 -5.93
N PHE A 54 -3.65 -0.13 -5.29
CA PHE A 54 -3.16 -1.21 -4.42
C PHE A 54 -2.92 -2.60 -5.06
N SER A 55 -3.39 -2.88 -6.29
CA SER A 55 -3.17 -4.19 -6.97
C SER A 55 -1.72 -4.52 -7.32
N GLY A 56 -0.78 -3.59 -7.15
CA GLY A 56 0.65 -3.89 -7.17
C GLY A 56 1.16 -4.56 -5.88
N LEU A 57 0.50 -4.35 -4.73
CA LEU A 57 0.86 -4.99 -3.45
C LEU A 57 0.36 -6.44 -3.39
N VAL A 58 -0.81 -6.72 -3.96
CA VAL A 58 -1.42 -8.06 -3.98
C VAL A 58 -1.15 -8.71 -5.34
N GLN A 59 0.11 -8.78 -5.75
CA GLN A 59 0.52 -9.83 -6.69
C GLN A 59 0.57 -11.14 -5.90
N THR A 60 -0.59 -11.73 -5.59
CA THR A 60 -0.60 -13.16 -5.28
C THR A 60 -0.04 -13.85 -6.53
N PRO A 61 1.02 -14.66 -6.44
CA PRO A 61 1.53 -15.39 -7.58
C PRO A 61 0.42 -16.34 -8.03
N GLY A 62 -0.34 -15.91 -9.04
CA GLY A 62 -1.35 -16.72 -9.69
C GLY A 62 -0.65 -17.96 -10.22
N LYS A 63 -0.95 -19.12 -9.59
CA LYS A 63 -0.64 -20.49 -10.02
C LYS A 63 0.12 -20.55 -11.35
N LYS A 64 1.45 -20.45 -11.31
CA LYS A 64 2.26 -21.14 -12.31
C LYS A 64 1.94 -22.61 -12.10
N ARG A 65 1.20 -23.22 -13.04
CA ARG A 65 1.10 -24.67 -13.17
C ARG A 65 2.54 -25.16 -13.29
N GLN A 66 3.07 -25.68 -12.18
CA GLN A 66 4.42 -26.22 -12.13
C GLN A 66 4.46 -27.43 -13.06
N SER A 67 5.11 -27.27 -14.21
CA SER A 67 5.78 -28.40 -14.83
C SER A 67 7.11 -28.55 -14.09
N SER A 68 7.25 -29.69 -13.41
CA SER A 68 8.50 -30.37 -13.06
C SER A 68 9.63 -29.54 -12.45
N GLY A 69 9.83 -29.76 -11.15
CA GLY A 69 11.15 -29.99 -10.57
C GLY A 69 11.96 -28.76 -10.23
N GLN A 70 12.04 -28.44 -8.93
CA GLN A 70 13.28 -28.38 -8.16
C GLN A 70 13.03 -27.56 -6.89
N ILE A 71 12.96 -28.27 -5.76
CA ILE A 71 12.92 -27.66 -4.43
C ILE A 71 14.30 -27.02 -4.21
N ARG A 72 14.34 -25.68 -4.20
CA ARG A 72 15.44 -24.93 -3.58
C ARG A 72 14.84 -24.04 -2.52
N SER A 73 15.26 -24.30 -1.29
CA SER A 73 15.14 -23.39 -0.16
C SER A 73 15.90 -22.11 -0.47
N SER A 74 15.19 -21.01 -0.71
CA SER A 74 15.75 -19.67 -0.61
C SER A 74 14.68 -18.72 -0.08
N SER A 75 14.82 -18.36 1.19
CA SER A 75 14.31 -17.08 1.72
C SER A 75 15.09 -15.97 1.03
N GLU A 76 14.71 -15.66 -0.20
CA GLU A 76 15.15 -14.48 -0.92
C GLU A 76 13.96 -14.10 -1.78
N THR A 77 13.33 -13.01 -1.40
CA THR A 77 12.23 -12.41 -2.15
C THR A 77 12.70 -12.14 -3.56
N ASP A 78 12.35 -13.01 -4.50
CA ASP A 78 12.42 -12.84 -5.95
C ASP A 78 11.41 -11.77 -6.38
N ILE A 79 11.53 -10.59 -5.79
CA ILE A 79 10.91 -9.35 -6.26
C ILE A 79 11.99 -8.78 -7.16
N GLU A 80 11.82 -8.95 -8.48
CA GLU A 80 12.63 -8.24 -9.46
C GLU A 80 12.82 -6.79 -9.00
N GLU A 81 14.08 -6.43 -8.77
CA GLU A 81 14.56 -5.12 -8.35
C GLU A 81 14.04 -4.09 -9.36
N GLY A 82 12.91 -3.44 -9.05
CA GLY A 82 12.19 -2.53 -9.96
C GLY A 82 10.68 -2.73 -10.09
N LYS A 83 10.09 -3.80 -9.51
CA LYS A 83 8.64 -4.08 -9.65
C LYS A 83 7.79 -3.76 -8.41
N ALA A 84 8.40 -3.51 -7.25
CA ALA A 84 7.65 -3.17 -6.05
C ALA A 84 7.05 -1.76 -6.17
N PRO A 85 5.72 -1.57 -6.09
CA PRO A 85 5.09 -0.25 -6.25
C PRO A 85 5.35 0.70 -5.08
N ILE A 86 5.88 0.17 -3.96
CA ILE A 86 6.14 0.90 -2.72
C ILE A 86 7.58 0.63 -2.32
N LEU A 87 8.33 1.70 -2.11
CA LEU A 87 9.68 1.67 -1.58
C LEU A 87 9.69 2.43 -0.27
N VAL A 88 10.16 1.78 0.81
CA VAL A 88 10.31 2.41 2.13
C VAL A 88 11.79 2.67 2.35
N ASN A 89 12.14 3.92 2.62
CA ASN A 89 13.49 4.36 2.93
C ASN A 89 13.56 4.91 4.35
N LYS A 90 14.74 4.82 4.97
CA LYS A 90 15.09 5.51 6.19
C LYS A 90 16.00 6.70 5.84
N ALA A 91 15.43 7.89 5.81
CA ALA A 91 16.14 9.15 5.63
C ALA A 91 16.75 9.64 6.95
N SER A 92 17.54 10.71 6.88
CA SER A 92 18.14 11.37 8.05
C SER A 92 17.11 11.85 9.08
N HIS A 93 15.88 12.14 8.64
CA HIS A 93 14.81 12.71 9.44
C HIS A 93 13.67 11.73 9.76
N GLY A 94 13.77 10.45 9.35
CA GLY A 94 12.76 9.44 9.63
C GLY A 94 12.52 8.46 8.49
N LEU A 95 11.41 7.72 8.58
CA LEU A 95 10.90 6.86 7.52
C LEU A 95 10.20 7.69 6.45
N GLU A 96 10.44 7.32 5.19
CA GLU A 96 9.81 7.92 4.02
C GLU A 96 9.38 6.83 3.03
N THR A 97 8.13 6.89 2.60
CA THR A 97 7.54 5.95 1.66
C THR A 97 7.38 6.60 0.28
N THR A 98 8.05 6.03 -0.72
CA THR A 98 7.88 6.38 -2.13
C THR A 98 6.86 5.47 -2.80
N PHE A 99 5.81 6.06 -3.36
CA PHE A 99 4.80 5.35 -4.14
C PHE A 99 5.00 5.58 -5.64
N LEU A 100 5.42 4.53 -6.35
CA LEU A 100 5.83 4.60 -7.76
C LEU A 100 4.64 4.67 -8.75
N MET A 101 3.41 4.46 -8.28
CA MET A 101 2.21 4.46 -9.13
C MET A 101 1.43 5.79 -9.03
N THR A 102 2.07 6.86 -8.54
CA THR A 102 1.42 8.19 -8.41
C THR A 102 0.88 8.73 -9.73
N ALA A 103 1.47 8.34 -10.87
CA ALA A 103 1.02 8.76 -12.20
C ALA A 103 -0.20 7.98 -12.73
N GLU A 104 -0.64 6.92 -12.03
CA GLU A 104 -1.84 6.16 -12.38
C GLU A 104 -3.10 6.91 -11.91
N GLU A 105 -4.23 6.68 -12.58
CA GLU A 105 -5.50 7.30 -12.21
C GLU A 105 -5.87 6.99 -10.75
N GLY A 106 -6.01 8.05 -9.95
CA GLY A 106 -6.30 7.97 -8.53
C GLY A 106 -5.07 7.78 -7.64
N GLY A 107 -3.88 7.58 -8.20
CA GLY A 107 -2.63 7.36 -7.44
C GLY A 107 -2.24 8.53 -6.52
N GLU A 108 -2.76 9.73 -6.78
CA GLU A 108 -2.60 10.90 -5.92
C GLU A 108 -3.22 10.70 -4.53
N TYR A 109 -4.30 9.91 -4.43
CA TYR A 109 -4.97 9.63 -3.17
C TYR A 109 -4.14 8.68 -2.30
N GLU A 110 -3.56 7.64 -2.90
CA GLU A 110 -2.65 6.72 -2.20
C GLU A 110 -1.35 7.41 -1.79
N LEU A 111 -0.81 8.31 -2.61
CA LEU A 111 0.36 9.11 -2.23
C LEU A 111 0.10 9.88 -0.93
N VAL A 112 -1.04 10.56 -0.82
CA VAL A 112 -1.41 11.29 0.40
C VAL A 112 -1.51 10.34 1.59
N PHE A 113 -2.07 9.14 1.43
CA PHE A 113 -2.12 8.15 2.50
C PHE A 113 -0.74 7.78 3.02
N PHE A 114 0.22 7.47 2.13
CA PHE A 114 1.57 7.10 2.55
C PHE A 114 2.30 8.25 3.25
N ARG A 115 2.13 9.50 2.81
CA ARG A 115 2.67 10.66 3.53
C ARG A 115 2.10 10.76 4.96
N ARG A 116 0.80 10.53 5.15
CA ARG A 116 0.17 10.53 6.48
C ARG A 116 0.60 9.34 7.34
N LEU A 117 0.87 8.19 6.72
CA LEU A 117 1.41 7.02 7.39
C LEU A 117 2.81 7.33 7.94
N ASP A 118 3.68 7.91 7.10
CA ASP A 118 5.03 8.31 7.49
C ASP A 118 4.99 9.36 8.62
N ASP A 119 4.08 10.34 8.56
CA ASP A 119 3.88 11.33 9.64
C ASP A 119 3.59 10.65 11.00
N GLU A 120 2.70 9.64 11.03
CA GLU A 120 2.39 8.91 12.25
C GLU A 120 3.57 8.08 12.76
N PHE A 121 4.28 7.39 11.86
CA PHE A 121 5.45 6.60 12.25
C PHE A 121 6.57 7.48 12.80
N ASN A 122 6.88 8.58 12.12
CA ASN A 122 7.94 9.49 12.53
C ASN A 122 7.62 10.19 13.85
N ARG A 123 6.34 10.53 14.10
CA ARG A 123 5.89 11.03 15.41
C ARG A 123 6.20 10.05 16.53
N ILE A 124 5.92 8.77 16.31
CA ILE A 124 6.12 7.72 17.31
C ILE A 124 7.60 7.40 17.49
N GLU A 125 8.35 7.29 16.40
CA GLU A 125 9.81 7.08 16.47
C GLU A 125 10.48 8.19 17.29
N LYS A 126 10.06 9.45 17.09
CA LYS A 126 10.52 10.58 17.87
C LYS A 126 10.16 10.43 19.36
N PHE A 127 8.91 10.11 19.69
CA PHE A 127 8.49 9.90 21.08
C PHE A 127 9.33 8.83 21.79
N TYR A 128 9.55 7.68 21.14
CA TYR A 128 10.38 6.63 21.73
C TYR A 128 11.83 7.06 21.94
N LYS A 129 12.42 7.80 21.00
CA LYS A 129 13.79 8.34 21.14
C LYS A 129 13.89 9.27 22.35
N GLU A 130 12.94 10.19 22.51
CA GLU A 130 12.90 11.13 23.63
C GLU A 130 12.73 10.41 24.98
N LYS A 131 11.85 9.41 25.05
CA LYS A 131 11.66 8.61 26.27
C LYS A 131 12.87 7.77 26.65
N VAL A 132 13.58 7.22 25.66
CA VAL A 132 14.84 6.50 25.93
C VAL A 132 15.90 7.46 26.45
N GLU A 133 16.02 8.65 25.87
CA GLU A 133 17.00 9.65 26.32
C GLU A 133 16.73 10.14 27.75
N GLU A 134 15.46 10.35 28.11
CA GLU A 134 15.03 10.69 29.48
C GLU A 134 15.50 9.64 30.49
N VAL A 135 15.19 8.37 30.24
CA VAL A 135 15.57 7.26 31.15
C VAL A 135 17.08 7.09 31.27
N VAL A 136 17.85 7.38 30.21
CA VAL A 136 19.31 7.31 30.24
C VAL A 136 19.93 8.46 31.03
N LYS A 137 19.32 9.65 31.02
CA LYS A 137 19.81 10.81 31.78
C LYS A 137 19.51 10.73 33.27
N ASP A 138 18.42 10.04 33.64
CA ASP A 138 17.99 9.87 35.02
C ASP A 138 18.70 8.70 35.75
N ALA A 139 19.57 7.97 35.06
CA ALA A 139 20.36 6.84 35.58
C ALA A 139 21.78 7.24 35.99
#